data_AF-A0A2V9PT16-F1
#
_entry.id   AF-A0A2V9PT16-F1
#
_cell.length_a   1.000
_cell.length_b   1.000
_cell.length_c   1.000
_cell.angle_alpha   90.00
_cell.angle_beta   90.00
_cell.angle_gamma   90.00
#
_symmetry.space_group_name_H-M   'P 1'
#
loop_
_entity.id
_entity.type
_entity.pdbx_description
1 polymer ?
#
loop_
_entity_poly.entity_id
_entity_poly.type
_entity_poly.pdbx_seq_one_letter_code
_entity_poly.pdbx_strand_id
1 'polypeptide(L)'
;GYLLSSQGDRMAMAHSVEGRYPFLDYRVLEFGAKLPVDLKMKVLNEKYLLKRACQGIVPASILGRTKQPYRAPDSRCFFNAAAPAYVHELLSPCAIKKNGIFEAPAVSALVNKFRAGKARSVKDDMALVGVLSTQLLAAEFINQ
;
A
#
# COMPACT_ATOMS: atom_id res chain seq x y z
N GLY A 1 -13.53 4.02 -5.44
CA GLY A 1 -13.36 5.34 -4.80
C GLY A 1 -12.26 5.43 -3.74
N TYR A 2 -11.77 4.32 -3.17
CA TYR A 2 -10.83 4.33 -2.03
C TYR A 2 -9.54 5.15 -2.26
N LEU A 3 -8.89 5.02 -3.43
CA LEU A 3 -7.63 5.74 -3.71
C LEU A 3 -7.81 7.26 -3.77
N LEU A 4 -8.84 7.74 -4.47
CA LEU A 4 -9.06 9.19 -4.61
C LEU A 4 -9.60 9.79 -3.31
N SER A 5 -10.56 9.14 -2.67
CA SER A 5 -11.19 9.68 -1.48
C SER A 5 -10.33 9.48 -0.23
N SER A 6 -10.05 8.23 0.14
CA SER A 6 -9.43 7.90 1.43
C SER A 6 -7.92 8.11 1.44
N GLN A 7 -7.23 7.90 0.32
CA GLN A 7 -5.77 8.06 0.25
C GLN A 7 -5.32 9.37 -0.42
N GLY A 8 -6.21 10.03 -1.16
CA GLY A 8 -5.96 11.31 -1.84
C GLY A 8 -6.60 12.47 -1.08
N ASP A 9 -7.80 12.87 -1.50
CA ASP A 9 -8.46 14.11 -1.09
C ASP A 9 -8.59 14.28 0.42
N ARG A 10 -9.04 13.25 1.15
CA ARG A 10 -9.20 13.39 2.61
C ARG A 10 -7.86 13.66 3.30
N MET A 11 -6.80 12.98 2.86
CA MET A 11 -5.47 13.16 3.43
C MET A 11 -4.91 14.54 3.08
N ALA A 12 -5.07 14.99 1.83
CA ALA A 12 -4.56 16.28 1.39
C ALA A 12 -5.33 17.45 2.04
N MET A 13 -6.67 17.40 2.04
CA MET A 13 -7.52 18.45 2.58
C MET A 13 -7.44 18.54 4.11
N ALA A 14 -7.16 17.44 4.82
CA ALA A 14 -6.86 17.48 6.26
C ALA A 14 -5.64 18.37 6.59
N HIS A 15 -4.80 18.64 5.60
CA HIS A 15 -3.63 19.51 5.70
C HIS A 15 -3.73 20.74 4.80
N SER A 16 -4.94 21.15 4.41
CA SER A 16 -5.19 22.31 3.54
C SER A 16 -4.45 22.27 2.20
N VAL A 17 -4.17 21.06 1.68
CA VAL A 17 -3.54 20.85 0.37
C VAL A 17 -4.60 20.44 -0.66
N GLU A 18 -4.70 21.18 -1.77
CA GLU A 18 -5.57 20.83 -2.90
C GLU A 18 -4.84 19.86 -3.86
N GLY A 19 -5.35 18.64 -3.99
CA GLY A 19 -4.87 17.67 -4.98
C GLY A 19 -5.50 17.90 -6.35
N ARG A 20 -4.69 17.87 -7.43
CA ARG A 20 -5.19 17.88 -8.81
C ARG A 20 -4.83 16.58 -9.51
N TYR A 21 -5.79 16.02 -10.25
CA TYR A 21 -5.66 14.71 -10.90
C TYR A 21 -5.83 14.81 -12.43
N PRO A 22 -4.80 15.24 -13.19
CA PRO A 22 -4.94 15.55 -14.62
C PRO A 22 -5.48 14.41 -15.49
N PHE A 23 -5.20 13.16 -15.13
CA PHE A 23 -5.71 11.99 -15.86
C PHE A 23 -7.22 11.74 -15.69
N LEU A 24 -7.87 12.45 -14.76
CA LEU A 24 -9.32 12.42 -14.58
C LEU A 24 -10.04 13.57 -15.28
N ASP A 25 -9.32 14.42 -16.01
CA ASP A 25 -9.96 15.45 -16.83
C ASP A 25 -10.86 14.80 -17.90
N TYR A 26 -12.08 15.33 -18.05
CA TYR A 26 -13.07 14.76 -18.95
C TYR A 26 -12.59 14.72 -20.40
N ARG A 27 -11.76 15.68 -20.84
CA ARG A 27 -11.20 15.73 -22.21
C ARG A 27 -10.22 14.60 -22.45
N VAL A 28 -9.41 14.27 -21.44
CA VAL A 28 -8.47 13.14 -21.48
C VAL A 28 -9.26 11.83 -21.55
N LEU A 29 -10.32 11.71 -20.77
CA LEU A 29 -11.20 10.54 -20.78
C LEU A 29 -11.94 10.38 -22.11
N GLU A 30 -12.51 11.46 -22.67
CA GLU A 30 -13.19 11.45 -23.96
C GLU A 30 -12.24 11.05 -25.11
N PHE A 31 -11.02 11.61 -25.12
CA PHE A 31 -10.00 11.20 -26.07
C PHE A 31 -9.65 9.72 -25.91
N GLY A 32 -9.39 9.30 -24.67
CA GLY A 32 -9.08 7.90 -24.35
C GLY A 32 -10.18 6.93 -24.73
N ALA A 33 -11.45 7.33 -24.62
CA ALA A 33 -12.60 6.52 -24.99
C ALA A 33 -12.62 6.21 -26.49
N LYS A 34 -12.21 7.17 -27.34
CA LYS A 34 -12.16 7.04 -28.80
C LYS A 34 -11.00 6.20 -29.33
N LEU A 35 -9.99 5.89 -28.50
CA LEU A 35 -8.83 5.11 -28.93
C LEU A 35 -9.15 3.62 -29.13
N PRO A 36 -8.58 2.98 -30.18
CA PRO A 36 -8.59 1.52 -30.32
C PRO A 36 -8.06 0.81 -29.07
N VAL A 37 -8.69 -0.31 -28.71
CA VAL A 37 -8.37 -1.06 -27.47
C VAL A 37 -6.91 -1.53 -27.45
N ASP A 38 -6.38 -1.96 -28.61
CA ASP A 38 -5.00 -2.45 -28.74
C ASP A 38 -3.93 -1.38 -28.47
N LEU A 39 -4.31 -0.09 -28.54
CA LEU A 39 -3.42 1.01 -28.17
C LEU A 39 -3.42 1.28 -26.66
N LYS A 40 -4.49 0.90 -25.95
CA LYS A 40 -4.57 0.99 -24.49
C LYS A 40 -3.73 -0.13 -23.84
N MET A 41 -3.79 -1.33 -24.43
CA MET A 41 -3.03 -2.50 -24.01
C MET A 41 -2.59 -3.29 -25.24
N LYS A 42 -1.28 -3.48 -25.41
CA LYS A 42 -0.72 -4.26 -26.50
C LYS A 42 -0.19 -5.58 -25.97
N VAL A 43 -0.95 -6.66 -26.16
CA VAL A 43 -0.70 -7.98 -25.54
C VAL A 43 -0.68 -7.83 -24.01
N LEU A 44 0.46 -8.06 -23.34
CA LEU A 44 0.62 -7.85 -21.89
C LEU A 44 1.21 -6.48 -21.54
N ASN A 45 1.50 -5.64 -22.54
CA ASN A 45 2.05 -4.30 -22.32
C ASN A 45 0.92 -3.29 -22.09
N GLU A 46 0.58 -3.09 -20.83
CA GLU A 46 -0.38 -2.09 -20.38
C GLU A 46 0.10 -0.65 -20.64
N LYS A 47 -0.85 0.27 -20.75
CA LYS A 47 -0.61 1.71 -20.97
C LYS A 47 0.29 1.97 -22.18
N TYR A 48 0.17 1.14 -23.23
CA TYR A 48 1.10 1.11 -24.36
C TYR A 48 1.25 2.48 -25.04
N LEU A 49 0.13 3.09 -25.45
CA LEU A 49 0.17 4.40 -26.10
C LEU A 49 0.71 5.49 -25.16
N LEU A 50 0.35 5.47 -23.88
CA LEU A 50 0.85 6.45 -22.90
C LEU A 50 2.37 6.33 -22.73
N LYS A 51 2.90 5.11 -22.61
CA LYS A 51 4.35 4.87 -22.56
C LYS A 51 5.05 5.41 -23.80
N ARG A 52 4.46 5.24 -24.99
CA ARG A 52 5.00 5.81 -26.24
C ARG A 52 4.96 7.33 -26.24
N ALA A 53 3.84 7.93 -25.83
CA ALA A 53 3.67 9.38 -25.78
C ALA A 53 4.65 10.05 -24.79
N CYS A 54 5.07 9.35 -23.73
CA CYS A 54 6.05 9.85 -22.77
C CYS A 54 7.52 9.52 -23.13
N GLN A 55 7.79 8.92 -24.29
CA GLN A 55 9.17 8.70 -24.75
C GLN A 55 9.91 10.03 -24.88
N GLY A 56 11.12 10.11 -24.34
CA GLY A 56 11.91 11.35 -24.30
C GLY A 56 11.50 12.34 -23.21
N ILE A 57 10.35 12.16 -22.56
CA ILE A 57 9.92 12.98 -21.41
C ILE A 57 10.38 12.37 -20.09
N VAL A 58 10.34 11.04 -19.98
CA VAL A 58 10.79 10.30 -18.78
C VAL A 58 11.89 9.29 -19.13
N PRO A 59 12.72 8.89 -18.16
CA PRO A 59 13.77 7.90 -18.39
C PRO A 59 13.24 6.56 -18.89
N ALA A 60 14.01 5.87 -19.73
CA ALA A 60 13.66 4.56 -20.28
C ALA A 60 13.37 3.51 -19.19
N SER A 61 14.07 3.60 -18.04
CA SER A 61 13.83 2.74 -16.87
C SER A 61 12.42 2.89 -16.29
N ILE A 62 11.83 4.09 -16.35
CA ILE A 62 10.45 4.35 -15.90
C ILE A 62 9.44 3.82 -16.91
N LEU A 63 9.72 3.95 -18.22
CA LEU A 63 8.87 3.42 -19.29
C LEU A 63 8.78 1.89 -19.25
N GLY A 64 9.89 1.23 -18.93
CA GLY A 64 10.00 -0.22 -18.78
C GLY A 64 9.48 -0.76 -17.45
N ARG A 65 9.15 0.09 -16.48
CA ARG A 65 8.73 -0.34 -15.14
C ARG A 65 7.36 -1.03 -15.19
N THR A 66 7.26 -2.19 -14.55
CA THR A 66 5.98 -2.86 -14.30
C THR A 66 5.07 -1.98 -13.45
N LYS A 67 3.76 -1.94 -13.74
CA LYS A 67 2.81 -1.23 -12.88
C LYS A 67 2.83 -1.83 -11.48
N GLN A 68 2.89 -0.94 -10.50
CA GLN A 68 2.76 -1.27 -9.10
C GLN A 68 1.48 -0.64 -8.57
N PRO A 69 0.73 -1.35 -7.70
CA PRO A 69 -0.38 -0.74 -7.00
C PRO A 69 0.12 0.39 -6.09
N TYR A 70 -0.67 1.45 -5.95
CA TYR A 70 -0.41 2.47 -4.94
C TYR A 70 -0.80 1.90 -3.56
N ARG A 71 0.17 1.79 -2.67
CA ARG A 71 0.01 1.24 -1.32
C ARG A 71 0.75 2.11 -0.33
N ALA A 72 0.20 2.23 0.88
CA ALA A 72 0.88 2.81 2.02
C ALA A 72 2.15 1.99 2.35
N PRO A 73 3.12 2.55 3.11
CA PRO A 73 4.36 1.86 3.45
C PRO A 73 4.09 0.46 4.01
N ASP A 74 4.74 -0.54 3.41
CA ASP A 74 4.59 -1.93 3.83
C ASP A 74 5.11 -2.12 5.27
N SER A 75 4.77 -3.26 5.86
CA SER A 75 5.30 -3.82 7.12
C SER A 75 6.76 -3.47 7.47
N ARG A 76 7.67 -3.35 6.49
CA ARG A 76 9.08 -3.00 6.67
C ARG A 76 9.29 -1.67 7.41
N CYS A 77 8.34 -0.74 7.33
CA CYS A 77 8.39 0.50 8.10
C CYS A 77 8.37 0.26 9.62
N PHE A 78 7.89 -0.89 10.07
CA PHE A 78 7.83 -1.30 11.48
C PHE A 78 8.98 -2.22 11.92
N PHE A 79 9.89 -2.57 11.00
CA PHE A 79 11.00 -3.50 11.25
C PHE A 79 12.34 -2.86 10.87
N ASN A 80 12.58 -1.68 11.43
CA ASN A 80 13.84 -0.94 11.32
C ASN A 80 14.19 -0.31 12.68
N ALA A 81 15.35 0.34 12.76
CA ALA A 81 15.83 0.95 14.00
C ALA A 81 14.92 2.06 14.57
N ALA A 82 14.07 2.66 13.73
CA ALA A 82 13.12 3.71 14.11
C ALA A 82 11.69 3.17 14.32
N ALA A 83 11.53 1.84 14.49
CA ALA A 83 10.23 1.25 14.75
C ALA A 83 9.62 1.81 16.05
N PRO A 84 8.35 2.26 16.02
CA PRO A 84 7.68 2.75 17.24
C PRO A 84 7.63 1.65 18.32
N ALA A 85 7.85 2.04 19.59
CA ALA A 85 7.91 1.10 20.70
C ALA A 85 6.66 0.21 20.84
N TYR A 86 5.48 0.77 20.57
CA TYR A 86 4.20 0.06 20.65
C TYR A 86 4.14 -1.17 19.73
N VAL A 87 4.85 -1.15 18.59
CA VAL A 87 4.84 -2.27 17.64
C VAL A 87 5.37 -3.54 18.30
N HIS A 88 6.47 -3.43 19.03
CA HIS A 88 7.09 -4.58 19.69
C HIS A 88 6.24 -5.11 20.84
N GLU A 89 5.58 -4.20 21.57
CA GLU A 89 4.69 -4.54 22.67
C GLU A 89 3.44 -5.27 22.18
N LEU A 90 2.72 -4.69 21.21
CA LEU A 90 1.47 -5.22 20.68
C LEU A 90 1.63 -6.53 19.91
N LEU A 91 2.79 -6.76 19.30
CA LEU A 91 3.09 -8.00 18.60
C LEU A 91 3.76 -9.05 19.51
N SER A 92 3.92 -8.76 20.81
CA SER A 92 4.50 -9.70 21.75
C SER A 92 3.58 -10.92 21.99
N PRO A 93 4.13 -12.13 22.22
CA PRO A 93 3.30 -13.30 22.50
C PRO A 93 2.35 -13.11 23.69
N CYS A 94 2.74 -12.30 24.67
CA CYS A 94 1.91 -11.97 25.83
C CYS A 94 0.70 -11.11 25.43
N ALA A 95 0.92 -10.01 24.69
CA ALA A 95 -0.15 -9.13 24.22
C ALA A 95 -1.14 -9.88 23.30
N ILE A 96 -0.61 -10.69 22.37
CA ILE A 96 -1.44 -11.51 21.49
C ILE A 96 -2.33 -12.48 22.29
N LYS A 97 -1.74 -13.21 23.26
CA LYS A 97 -2.49 -14.14 24.13
C LYS A 97 -3.54 -13.43 24.98
N LYS A 98 -3.18 -12.27 25.54
CA LYS A 98 -4.10 -11.47 26.38
C LYS A 98 -5.37 -11.10 25.62
N ASN A 99 -5.22 -10.66 24.37
CA ASN A 99 -6.36 -10.24 23.54
C ASN A 99 -7.13 -11.42 22.92
N GLY A 100 -6.51 -12.60 22.77
CA GLY A 100 -7.19 -13.83 22.36
C GLY A 100 -7.73 -13.86 20.91
N ILE A 101 -7.49 -12.82 20.12
CA ILE A 101 -8.00 -12.70 18.72
C ILE A 101 -7.14 -13.50 17.73
N PHE A 102 -5.84 -13.65 18.00
CA PHE A 102 -4.89 -14.31 17.10
C PHE A 102 -4.06 -15.37 17.82
N GLU A 103 -3.55 -16.33 17.05
CA GLU A 103 -2.65 -17.37 17.53
C GLU A 103 -1.22 -16.83 17.74
N ALA A 104 -0.79 -16.76 19.01
CA ALA A 104 0.53 -16.25 19.37
C ALA A 104 1.71 -16.97 18.68
N PRO A 105 1.71 -18.30 18.49
CA PRO A 105 2.78 -18.98 17.76
C PRO A 105 2.85 -18.54 16.29
N ALA A 106 1.70 -18.37 15.63
CA ALA A 106 1.64 -17.96 14.23
C ALA A 106 2.10 -16.50 14.04
N VAL A 107 1.66 -15.60 14.92
CA VAL A 107 2.12 -14.20 14.91
C VAL A 107 3.61 -14.10 15.16
N SER A 108 4.14 -14.85 16.14
CA SER A 108 5.58 -14.88 16.44
C SER A 108 6.40 -15.35 15.23
N ALA A 109 5.95 -16.39 14.54
CA ALA A 109 6.59 -16.87 13.32
C ALA A 109 6.59 -15.79 12.22
N LEU A 110 5.48 -15.06 12.05
CA LEU A 110 5.36 -13.96 11.09
C LEU A 110 6.33 -12.81 11.44
N VAL A 111 6.36 -12.37 12.69
CA VAL A 111 7.28 -11.32 13.17
C VAL A 111 8.74 -11.72 12.96
N ASN A 112 9.09 -12.97 13.26
CA ASN A 112 10.45 -13.48 13.03
C ASN A 112 10.81 -13.53 11.54
N LYS A 113 9.85 -13.85 10.67
CA LYS A 113 10.03 -13.81 9.21
C LYS A 113 10.36 -12.39 8.72
N PHE A 114 9.74 -11.36 9.30
CA PHE A 114 10.05 -9.96 9.01
C PHE A 114 11.43 -9.54 9.54
N ARG A 115 11.75 -9.84 10.80
CA ARG A 115 13.07 -9.55 11.40
C ARG A 115 14.23 -10.20 10.63
N ALA A 116 14.01 -11.40 10.11
CA ALA A 116 15.00 -12.12 9.30
C ALA A 116 15.10 -11.62 7.84
N GLY A 117 14.34 -10.60 7.44
CA GLY A 117 14.30 -10.10 6.06
C GLY A 117 13.74 -11.09 5.03
N LYS A 118 13.05 -12.15 5.49
CA LYS A 118 12.49 -13.23 4.66
C LYS A 118 11.06 -12.96 4.20
N ALA A 119 10.38 -11.98 4.80
CA ALA A 119 9.06 -11.55 4.38
C ALA A 119 9.15 -10.70 3.10
N ARG A 120 8.51 -11.18 2.03
CA ARG A 120 8.56 -10.57 0.70
C ARG A 120 7.21 -10.53 0.01
N SER A 121 6.16 -11.07 0.63
CA SER A 121 4.87 -11.21 -0.01
C SER A 121 3.87 -10.20 0.54
N VAL A 122 3.00 -9.75 -0.36
CA VAL A 122 1.84 -8.89 -0.03
C VAL A 122 0.98 -9.51 1.07
N LYS A 123 0.86 -10.84 1.07
CA LYS A 123 0.09 -11.57 2.08
C LYS A 123 0.72 -11.42 3.47
N ASP A 124 2.04 -11.51 3.57
CA ASP A 124 2.75 -11.32 4.84
C ASP A 124 2.53 -9.88 5.36
N ASP A 125 2.62 -8.89 4.47
CA ASP A 125 2.46 -7.48 4.83
C ASP A 125 1.06 -7.19 5.34
N MET A 126 0.04 -7.64 4.60
CA MET A 126 -1.35 -7.46 4.99
C MET A 126 -1.70 -8.19 6.28
N ALA A 127 -1.18 -9.41 6.49
CA ALA A 127 -1.38 -10.14 7.72
C ALA A 127 -0.80 -9.40 8.92
N LEU A 128 0.43 -8.90 8.79
CA LEU A 128 1.10 -8.19 9.88
C LEU A 128 0.42 -6.87 10.22
N VAL A 129 0.10 -6.05 9.21
CA VAL A 129 -0.60 -4.79 9.41
C VAL A 129 -2.00 -5.04 9.99
N GLY A 130 -2.68 -6.10 9.55
CA GLY A 130 -3.96 -6.51 10.11
C GLY A 130 -3.86 -6.86 11.60
N VAL A 131 -2.91 -7.71 11.98
CA VAL A 131 -2.66 -8.07 13.39
C VAL A 131 -2.34 -6.83 14.21
N LEU A 132 -1.39 -6.01 13.76
CA LEU A 132 -0.96 -4.81 14.48
C LEU A 132 -2.12 -3.81 14.65
N SER A 133 -2.90 -3.55 13.60
CA SER A 133 -4.04 -2.64 13.64
C SER A 133 -5.11 -3.14 14.60
N THR A 134 -5.42 -4.43 14.59
CA THR A 134 -6.40 -5.03 15.50
C THR A 134 -5.91 -4.98 16.96
N GLN A 135 -4.63 -5.27 17.21
CA GLN A 135 -4.05 -5.14 18.55
C GLN A 135 -4.09 -3.70 19.06
N LEU A 136 -3.81 -2.73 18.18
CA LEU A 136 -3.87 -1.32 18.51
C LEU A 136 -5.31 -0.89 18.85
N LEU A 137 -6.30 -1.31 18.05
CA LEU A 137 -7.71 -1.04 18.35
C LEU A 137 -8.13 -1.65 19.69
N ALA A 138 -7.70 -2.88 20.00
CA ALA A 138 -8.02 -3.52 21.28
C ALA A 138 -7.36 -2.79 22.47
N ALA A 139 -6.11 -2.36 22.31
CA ALA A 139 -5.40 -1.58 23.32
C ALA A 139 -6.08 -0.23 23.59
N GLU A 140 -6.47 0.48 22.54
CA GLU A 140 -7.02 1.83 22.63
C GLU A 140 -8.49 1.86 23.08
N PHE A 141 -9.31 0.86 22.72
CA PHE A 141 -10.77 0.97 22.88
C PHE A 141 -11.44 -0.15 23.68
N ILE A 142 -10.74 -1.26 23.96
CA ILE A 142 -11.33 -2.42 24.66
C ILE A 142 -10.71 -2.60 26.04
N ASN A 143 -9.39 -2.44 26.14
CA ASN A 143 -8.64 -2.72 27.36
C ASN A 143 -8.46 -1.51 28.29
N GLN A 144 -9.27 -0.45 28.11
CA GLN A 144 -9.32 0.71 29.00
C GLN A 144 -10.07 0.39 30.30
#